data_AF-A0A7L9BHI6-F1
#
_entry.id   AF-A0A7L9BHI6-F1
#
_cell.length_a   1.000
_cell.length_b   1.000
_cell.length_c   1.000
_cell.angle_alpha   90.00
_cell.angle_beta   90.00
_cell.angle_gamma   90.00
#
_symmetry.space_group_name_H-M   'P 1'
#
loop_
_entity.id
_entity.type
_entity.pdbx_description
1 polymer ?
#
loop_
_entity_poly.entity_id
_entity_poly.type
_entity_poly.pdbx_seq_one_letter_code
_entity_poly.pdbx_strand_id
1 'polypeptide(L)'
;MRGLLIIGVSVVLVVAALFSVDAGLYGTYVLFGIAIASVVILPLVNALKSPGELKKPLMALAAMVVLFVISYALSGSEVSTVQAAKGVTESTSKLVGAGLTMFYLVSGIAVLGLIYSEINKALK
;
A
#
# COMPACT_ATOMS: atom_id res chain seq x y z
N MET A 1 3.75 27.06 -2.09
CA MET A 1 2.94 27.62 -0.98
C MET A 1 2.17 26.57 -0.17
N ARG A 2 1.63 25.49 -0.78
CA ARG A 2 0.87 24.45 -0.03
C ARG A 2 1.65 23.71 1.07
N GLY A 3 2.94 23.41 0.84
CA GLY A 3 3.78 22.71 1.83
C GLY A 3 4.08 23.54 3.10
N LEU A 4 4.26 24.86 2.94
CA LEU A 4 4.51 25.77 4.06
C LEU A 4 3.28 25.88 4.99
N LEU A 5 2.09 25.77 4.42
CA LEU A 5 0.81 25.77 5.15
C LEU A 5 0.63 24.52 6.02
N ILE A 6 0.98 23.34 5.49
CA ILE A 6 0.90 22.07 6.24
C ILE A 6 1.90 22.07 7.39
N ILE A 7 3.13 22.51 7.13
CA ILE A 7 4.17 22.60 8.18
C ILE A 7 3.74 23.60 9.27
N GLY A 8 3.18 24.75 8.89
CA GLY A 8 2.67 25.74 9.85
C GLY A 8 1.57 25.20 10.76
N VAL A 9 0.59 24.48 10.19
CA VAL A 9 -0.51 23.85 10.97
C VAL A 9 0.04 22.79 11.93
N SER A 10 0.99 21.96 11.48
CA SER A 10 1.62 20.94 12.32
C SER A 10 2.39 21.55 13.49
N VAL A 11 3.15 22.64 13.26
CA VAL A 11 3.91 23.33 14.30
C VAL A 11 2.98 23.95 15.35
N VAL A 12 1.87 24.57 14.95
CA VAL A 12 0.89 25.16 15.88
C VAL A 12 0.24 24.10 16.76
N LEU A 13 -0.07 22.93 16.22
CA LEU A 13 -0.62 21.80 16.98
C LEU A 13 0.37 21.22 17.99
N VAL A 14 1.63 21.08 17.60
CA VAL A 14 2.70 20.64 18.50
C VAL A 14 2.87 21.63 19.65
N VAL A 15 2.87 22.93 19.35
CA VAL A 15 2.98 23.98 20.36
C VAL A 15 1.75 23.99 21.30
N ALA A 16 0.54 23.82 20.78
CA ALA A 16 -0.67 23.72 21.61
C ALA A 16 -0.67 22.49 22.54
N ALA A 17 -0.13 21.35 22.07
CA ALA A 17 0.02 20.13 22.87
C ALA A 17 1.02 20.28 24.04
N LEU A 18 1.99 21.19 23.93
CA LEU A 18 2.94 21.50 25.02
C LEU A 18 2.29 22.30 26.16
N PHE A 19 1.23 23.07 25.88
CA PHE A 19 0.53 23.89 26.88
C PHE A 19 -0.68 23.19 27.49
N SER A 20 -1.34 22.27 26.78
CA SER A 20 -2.42 21.45 27.31
C SER A 20 -2.59 20.16 26.51
N VAL A 21 -2.51 19.02 27.20
CA VAL A 21 -2.63 17.69 26.61
C VAL A 21 -4.01 17.50 25.96
N ASP A 22 -5.08 18.00 26.59
CA ASP A 22 -6.45 17.89 26.05
C ASP A 22 -6.63 18.63 24.72
N ALA A 23 -6.02 19.82 24.58
CA ALA A 23 -6.08 20.62 23.36
C ALA A 23 -5.31 19.97 22.22
N GLY A 24 -4.11 19.42 22.50
CA GLY A 24 -3.32 18.66 21.52
C GLY A 24 -4.03 17.39 21.07
N LEU A 25 -4.67 16.68 22.01
CA LEU A 25 -5.37 15.42 21.75
C LEU A 25 -6.62 15.65 20.89
N TYR A 26 -7.47 16.62 21.24
CA TYR A 26 -8.67 16.94 20.46
C TYR A 26 -8.32 17.43 19.05
N GLY A 27 -7.29 18.27 18.92
CA GLY A 27 -6.80 18.73 17.62
C GLY A 27 -6.29 17.59 16.73
N THR A 28 -5.61 16.61 17.32
CA THR A 28 -5.13 15.42 16.59
C THR A 28 -6.28 14.54 16.12
N TYR A 29 -7.32 14.33 16.93
CA TYR A 29 -8.51 13.57 16.52
C TYR A 29 -9.26 14.24 15.36
N VAL A 30 -9.40 15.57 15.39
CA VAL A 30 -10.03 16.32 14.30
C VAL A 30 -9.23 16.18 13.00
N LEU A 31 -7.91 16.36 13.06
CA LEU A 31 -7.05 16.16 11.90
C LEU A 31 -7.07 14.72 11.39
N PHE A 32 -7.12 13.73 12.28
CA PHE A 32 -7.23 12.33 11.91
C PHE A 32 -8.54 12.05 11.16
N GLY A 33 -9.65 12.62 11.63
CA GLY A 33 -10.94 12.57 10.91
C GLY A 33 -10.87 13.20 9.52
N ILE A 34 -10.24 14.38 9.40
CA ILE A 34 -10.02 15.05 8.11
C ILE A 34 -9.12 14.23 7.20
N ALA A 35 -8.09 13.57 7.74
CA ALA A 35 -7.19 12.72 6.98
C ALA A 35 -7.93 11.49 6.41
N ILE A 36 -8.76 10.82 7.21
CA ILE A 36 -9.62 9.72 6.75
C ILE A 36 -10.56 10.20 5.64
N ALA A 37 -11.24 11.33 5.85
CA ALA A 37 -12.13 11.90 4.84
C ALA A 37 -11.36 12.25 3.55
N SER A 38 -10.16 12.82 3.68
CA SER A 38 -9.32 13.21 2.54
C SER A 38 -8.79 12.01 1.75
N VAL A 39 -8.45 10.91 2.41
CA VAL A 39 -8.03 9.66 1.75
C VAL A 39 -9.11 9.09 0.84
N VAL A 40 -10.39 9.31 1.14
CA VAL A 40 -11.50 8.85 0.30
C VAL A 40 -11.90 9.91 -0.72
N ILE A 41 -12.08 11.16 -0.28
CA ILE A 41 -12.61 12.25 -1.11
C ILE A 41 -11.61 12.70 -2.17
N LEU A 42 -10.31 12.81 -1.84
CA LEU A 42 -9.32 13.34 -2.78
C LEU A 42 -9.11 12.42 -4.00
N PRO A 43 -8.96 11.09 -3.87
CA PRO A 43 -8.89 10.22 -5.03
C PRO A 43 -10.14 10.27 -5.91
N LEU A 44 -11.34 10.33 -5.30
CA LEU A 44 -12.61 10.44 -6.02
C LEU A 44 -12.75 11.78 -6.79
N VAL A 45 -12.39 12.89 -6.15
CA VAL A 45 -12.45 14.21 -6.80
C VAL A 45 -11.39 14.33 -7.90
N ASN A 46 -10.17 13.82 -7.67
CA ASN A 46 -9.12 13.80 -8.68
C ASN A 46 -9.47 12.87 -9.85
N ALA A 47 -10.14 11.76 -9.58
CA ALA A 47 -10.67 10.85 -10.61
C ALA A 47 -11.61 11.55 -11.58
N LEU A 48 -12.53 12.37 -11.06
CA LEU A 48 -13.53 13.08 -11.86
C LEU A 48 -12.94 14.29 -12.60
N LYS A 49 -11.99 15.01 -12.00
CA LYS A 49 -11.41 16.23 -12.58
C LYS A 49 -10.29 15.96 -13.57
N SER A 50 -9.56 14.86 -13.41
CA SER A 50 -8.38 14.55 -14.23
C SER A 50 -8.22 13.03 -14.36
N PRO A 51 -8.99 12.39 -15.26
CA PRO A 51 -8.88 10.94 -15.47
C PRO A 51 -7.48 10.49 -15.93
N GLY A 52 -6.63 11.42 -16.40
CA GLY A 52 -5.22 11.16 -16.68
C GLY A 52 -4.39 10.82 -15.44
N GLU A 53 -4.68 11.41 -14.29
CA GLU A 53 -3.92 11.19 -13.04
C GLU A 53 -4.20 9.82 -12.42
N LEU A 54 -5.36 9.23 -12.72
CA LEU A 54 -5.71 7.87 -12.31
C LEU A 54 -4.92 6.78 -13.05
N LYS A 55 -4.34 7.10 -14.22
CA LYS A 55 -3.70 6.08 -15.06
C LYS A 55 -2.54 5.39 -14.34
N LYS A 56 -1.73 6.14 -13.60
CA LYS A 56 -0.58 5.60 -12.86
C LYS A 56 -0.99 4.62 -11.74
N PRO A 57 -1.85 5.01 -10.78
CA PRO A 57 -2.29 4.08 -9.74
C PRO A 57 -3.12 2.92 -10.30
N LEU A 58 -3.93 3.16 -11.35
CA LEU A 58 -4.70 2.09 -11.98
C LEU A 58 -3.81 1.08 -12.71
N MET A 59 -2.76 1.55 -13.37
CA MET A 59 -1.76 0.68 -14.01
C MET A 59 -0.96 -0.11 -12.98
N ALA A 60 -0.61 0.50 -11.85
CA ALA A 60 0.02 -0.21 -10.73
C ALA A 60 -0.89 -1.31 -10.17
N LEU A 61 -2.18 -1.01 -9.98
CA LEU A 61 -3.16 -2.01 -9.54
C LEU A 61 -3.34 -3.12 -10.58
N ALA A 62 -3.46 -2.77 -11.85
CA ALA A 62 -3.59 -3.74 -12.94
C ALA A 62 -2.36 -4.66 -13.01
N ALA A 63 -1.15 -4.12 -12.89
CA ALA A 63 0.08 -4.91 -12.84
C ALA A 63 0.08 -5.90 -11.67
N MET A 64 -0.41 -5.49 -10.50
CA MET A 64 -0.52 -6.35 -9.33
C MET A 64 -1.54 -7.48 -9.52
N VAL A 65 -2.67 -7.21 -10.17
CA VAL A 65 -3.65 -8.24 -10.56
C VAL A 65 -3.06 -9.22 -11.56
N VAL A 66 -2.35 -8.74 -12.58
CA VAL A 66 -1.68 -9.60 -13.58
C VAL A 66 -0.65 -10.51 -12.90
N LEU A 67 0.16 -9.97 -11.99
CA LEU A 67 1.13 -10.74 -11.21
C LEU A 67 0.46 -11.81 -10.34
N PHE A 68 -0.68 -11.49 -9.73
CA PHE A 68 -1.46 -12.46 -8.96
C PHE A 68 -1.98 -13.58 -9.86
N VAL A 69 -2.52 -13.27 -11.04
CA VAL A 69 -3.01 -14.28 -11.99
C VAL A 69 -1.88 -15.20 -12.45
N ILE A 70 -0.71 -14.66 -12.77
CA ILE A 70 0.48 -15.45 -13.12
C ILE A 70 0.85 -16.36 -11.95
N SER A 71 0.93 -15.80 -10.74
CA SER A 71 1.31 -16.57 -9.54
C SER A 71 0.29 -17.66 -9.20
N TYR A 72 -1.00 -17.40 -9.41
CA TYR A 72 -2.09 -18.38 -9.25
C TYR A 72 -2.03 -19.47 -10.32
N ALA A 73 -1.68 -19.13 -11.57
CA ALA A 73 -1.48 -20.09 -12.65
C ALA A 73 -0.27 -21.00 -12.40
N LEU A 74 0.82 -20.47 -11.82
CA LEU A 74 2.01 -21.24 -11.46
C LEU A 74 1.83 -22.06 -10.17
N SER A 75 0.87 -21.69 -9.31
CA SER A 75 0.63 -22.39 -8.05
C SER A 75 -0.02 -23.77 -8.25
N GLY A 76 0.55 -24.78 -7.60
CA GLY A 76 -0.02 -26.13 -7.55
C GLY A 76 -1.22 -26.21 -6.60
N SER A 77 -2.12 -27.16 -6.86
CA SER A 77 -3.26 -27.51 -6.00
C SER A 77 -2.99 -28.71 -5.10
N GLU A 78 -1.73 -29.15 -5.01
CA GLU A 78 -1.31 -30.30 -4.22
C GLU A 78 -1.71 -30.13 -2.75
N VAL A 79 -2.35 -31.16 -2.18
CA VAL A 79 -2.71 -31.22 -0.76
C VAL A 79 -2.06 -32.46 -0.16
N SER A 80 -1.11 -32.27 0.74
CA SER A 80 -0.52 -33.39 1.48
C SER A 80 -1.52 -34.04 2.43
N THR A 81 -1.29 -35.29 2.81
CA THR A 81 -2.11 -36.04 3.78
C THR A 81 -2.27 -35.30 5.11
N VAL A 82 -1.24 -34.55 5.54
CA VAL A 82 -1.26 -33.71 6.75
C VAL A 82 -2.14 -32.47 6.57
N GLN A 83 -2.17 -31.88 5.38
CA GLN A 83 -3.02 -30.72 5.06
C GLN A 83 -4.49 -31.15 4.90
N ALA A 84 -4.74 -32.29 4.26
CA ALA A 84 -6.07 -32.89 4.17
C ALA A 84 -6.64 -33.24 5.56
N ALA A 85 -5.81 -33.78 6.46
CA ALA A 85 -6.18 -34.06 7.85
C ALA A 85 -6.52 -32.79 8.66
N LYS A 86 -6.06 -31.61 8.20
CA LYS A 86 -6.39 -30.29 8.78
C LYS A 86 -7.56 -29.60 8.08
N GLY A 87 -8.26 -30.29 7.17
CA GLY A 87 -9.38 -29.73 6.42
C GLY A 87 -9.00 -28.73 5.33
N VAL A 88 -7.73 -28.72 4.91
CA VAL A 88 -7.28 -27.86 3.79
C VAL A 88 -7.79 -28.44 2.48
N THR A 89 -8.54 -27.64 1.74
CA THR A 89 -9.02 -28.00 0.40
C THR A 89 -7.98 -27.65 -0.67
N GLU A 90 -8.08 -28.28 -1.85
CA GLU A 90 -7.24 -27.96 -3.01
C GLU A 90 -7.28 -26.47 -3.39
N SER A 91 -8.46 -25.84 -3.28
CA SER A 91 -8.63 -24.41 -3.54
C SER A 91 -7.86 -23.54 -2.54
N THR A 92 -7.94 -23.89 -1.25
CA THR A 92 -7.17 -23.20 -0.21
C THR A 92 -5.67 -23.37 -0.40
N SER A 93 -5.22 -24.59 -0.72
CA SER A 93 -3.81 -24.86 -0.98
C SER A 93 -3.28 -24.05 -2.17
N LYS A 94 -4.05 -24.02 -3.26
CA LYS A 94 -3.70 -23.24 -4.45
C LYS A 94 -3.66 -21.74 -4.18
N LEU A 95 -4.60 -21.20 -3.40
CA LEU A 95 -4.61 -19.78 -3.03
C LEU A 95 -3.39 -19.41 -2.17
N VAL A 96 -3.04 -20.26 -1.20
CA VAL A 96 -1.87 -20.05 -0.35
C VAL A 96 -0.58 -20.14 -1.17
N GLY A 97 -0.48 -21.13 -2.07
CA GLY A 97 0.63 -21.27 -3.01
C GLY A 97 0.77 -20.04 -3.91
N ALA A 98 -0.34 -19.54 -4.45
CA ALA A 98 -0.36 -18.33 -5.27
C ALA A 98 0.14 -17.10 -4.51
N GLY A 99 -0.30 -16.92 -3.27
CA GLY A 99 0.16 -15.82 -2.41
C GLY A 99 1.66 -15.91 -2.12
N LEU A 100 2.16 -17.12 -1.85
CA LEU A 100 3.57 -17.34 -1.56
C LEU A 100 4.46 -17.14 -2.80
N THR A 101 4.05 -17.68 -3.95
CA THR A 101 4.73 -17.46 -5.24
C THR A 101 4.75 -15.98 -5.60
N MET A 102 3.62 -15.28 -5.45
CA MET A 102 3.54 -13.84 -5.71
C MET A 102 4.49 -13.06 -4.78
N PHE A 103 4.53 -13.41 -3.50
CA PHE A 103 5.43 -12.78 -2.54
C PHE A 103 6.89 -12.95 -2.96
N TYR A 104 7.34 -14.17 -3.26
CA TYR A 104 8.72 -14.39 -3.70
C TYR A 104 9.08 -13.63 -4.97
N LEU A 105 8.15 -13.55 -5.93
CA LEU A 105 8.37 -12.87 -7.19
C LEU A 105 8.48 -11.34 -7.00
N VAL A 106 7.58 -10.75 -6.22
CA VAL A 106 7.62 -9.32 -5.88
C VAL A 106 8.84 -8.99 -5.02
N SER A 107 9.19 -9.82 -4.03
CA SER A 107 10.39 -9.63 -3.22
C SER A 107 11.66 -9.67 -4.06
N GLY A 108 11.78 -10.61 -5.00
CA GLY A 108 12.92 -10.67 -5.92
C GLY A 108 13.03 -9.42 -6.80
N ILE A 109 11.92 -8.98 -7.41
CA ILE A 109 11.87 -7.75 -8.21
C ILE A 109 12.24 -6.53 -7.35
N ALA A 110 11.76 -6.46 -6.12
CA ALA A 110 12.05 -5.36 -5.21
C ALA A 110 13.54 -5.29 -4.87
N VAL A 111 14.18 -6.42 -4.53
CA VAL A 111 15.62 -6.47 -4.24
C VAL A 111 16.44 -6.02 -5.46
N LEU A 112 16.14 -6.55 -6.65
CA LEU A 112 16.82 -6.14 -7.88
C LEU A 112 16.61 -4.65 -8.18
N GLY A 113 15.39 -4.14 -7.98
CA GLY A 113 15.05 -2.74 -8.15
C GLY A 113 15.82 -1.82 -7.19
N LEU A 114 16.00 -2.24 -5.93
CA LEU A 114 16.81 -1.52 -4.95
C LEU A 114 18.28 -1.49 -5.38
N ILE A 115 18.86 -2.64 -5.75
CA ILE A 115 20.25 -2.70 -6.22
C ILE A 115 20.46 -1.77 -7.43
N TYR A 116 19.56 -1.83 -8.42
CA TYR A 116 19.62 -0.95 -9.59
C TYR A 116 19.51 0.53 -9.20
N SER A 117 18.60 0.87 -8.27
CA SER A 117 18.43 2.23 -7.77
C SER A 117 19.70 2.75 -7.10
N GLU A 118 20.35 1.94 -6.26
CA GLU A 118 21.59 2.34 -5.58
C GLU A 118 22.75 2.50 -6.56
N ILE A 119 22.92 1.59 -7.53
CA ILE A 119 23.94 1.71 -8.57
C ILE A 119 23.73 2.97 -9.42
N ASN A 120 22.50 3.18 -9.90
CA ASN A 120 22.19 4.34 -10.73
C ASN A 120 22.35 5.67 -9.98
N LYS A 121 22.14 5.66 -8.67
CA LYS A 121 22.37 6.82 -7.80
C LYS A 121 23.86 7.05 -7.51
N ALA A 122 24.66 5.99 -7.42
CA ALA A 122 26.11 6.09 -7.24
C ALA A 122 26.86 6.51 -8.52
N LEU A 123 26.29 6.21 -9.70
CA LEU A 123 26.85 6.60 -11.00
C LEU A 123 26.48 8.01 -11.44
N LYS A 124 25.54 8.68 -10.75
CA LYS A 124 25.02 10.01 -11.07
C LYS A 124 25.48 11.04 -10.06
#